data_AF-A0A969HEJ8-F1
#
_entry.id   AF-A0A969HEJ8-F1
#
_cell.length_a   1.000
_cell.length_b   1.000
_cell.length_c   1.000
_cell.angle_alpha   90.00
_cell.angle_beta   90.00
_cell.angle_gamma   90.00
#
_symmetry.space_group_name_H-M   'P 1'
#
loop_
_entity.id
_entity.type
_entity.pdbx_description
1 polymer ?
#
loop_
_entity_poly.entity_id
_entity_poly.type
_entity_poly.pdbx_seq_one_letter_code
_entity_poly.pdbx_strand_id
1 'polypeptide(L)'
;FLALVLGGSQALSRSLFSQMIPKNREAEYFSLYEISERGTSWLGPVVFALALQLTGTQRVSIVMLIIFFVVGLILLALTDVKKAITEAGNELPAVV
;
A
#
# COMPACT_ATOMS: atom_id res chain seq x y z
N PHE A 1 7.73 4.12 19.21
CA PHE A 1 6.33 4.03 18.73
C PHE A 1 6.24 4.05 17.21
N LEU A 2 6.71 5.10 16.52
CA LEU A 2 6.64 5.19 15.06
C LEU A 2 7.26 3.99 14.33
N ALA A 3 8.47 3.58 14.71
CA ALA A 3 9.13 2.42 14.10
C ALA A 3 8.37 1.09 14.28
N LEU A 4 7.64 0.94 15.38
CA LEU A 4 6.87 -0.27 15.70
C LEU A 4 5.60 -0.34 14.87
N VAL A 5 4.93 0.81 14.68
CA VAL A 5 3.73 0.92 13.84
C VAL A 5 4.07 0.82 12.35
N LEU A 6 5.08 1.58 11.88
CA LEU A 6 5.53 1.54 10.49
C LEU A 6 6.14 0.18 10.12
N GLY A 7 6.98 -0.38 10.99
CA GLY A 7 7.58 -1.70 10.80
C GLY A 7 6.56 -2.84 10.86
N GLY A 8 5.62 -2.78 11.81
CA GLY A 8 4.55 -3.77 11.94
C GLY A 8 3.60 -3.77 10.75
N SER A 9 3.18 -2.59 10.29
CA SER A 9 2.31 -2.47 9.10
C SER A 9 3.00 -2.96 7.83
N GLN A 10 4.28 -2.63 7.63
CA GLN A 10 5.06 -3.11 6.49
C GLN A 10 5.25 -4.64 6.53
N ALA A 11 5.56 -5.19 7.71
CA ALA A 11 5.69 -6.64 7.89
C ALA A 11 4.37 -7.39 7.63
N LEU A 12 3.25 -6.83 8.11
CA LEU A 12 1.91 -7.39 7.87
C LEU A 12 1.54 -7.36 6.39
N SER A 13 1.78 -6.23 5.70
CA SER A 13 1.55 -6.09 4.25
C SER A 13 2.30 -7.15 3.46
N ARG A 14 3.60 -7.35 3.77
CA ARG A 14 4.43 -8.35 3.09
C ARG A 14 3.97 -9.79 3.34
N SER A 15 3.53 -10.10 4.58
CA SER A 15 3.00 -11.42 4.96
C SER A 15 1.64 -11.73 4.31
N LEU A 16 0.77 -10.72 4.21
CA LEU A 16 -0.50 -10.86 3.48
C LEU A 16 -0.26 -11.04 1.99
N PHE A 17 0.65 -10.24 1.42
CA PHE A 17 0.98 -10.34 0.00
C PHE A 17 1.54 -11.71 -0.37
N SER A 18 2.45 -12.29 0.44
CA SER A 18 2.99 -13.62 0.16
C SER A 18 1.93 -14.73 0.11
N GLN A 19 0.82 -14.58 0.83
CA GLN A 19 -0.30 -15.54 0.81
C GLN A 19 -1.18 -15.41 -0.45
N MET A 20 -1.15 -14.26 -1.14
CA MET A 20 -1.90 -14.00 -2.37
C MET A 20 -1.14 -14.38 -3.65
N ILE A 21 0.09 -14.88 -3.55
CA ILE A 21 0.90 -15.20 -4.74
C ILE A 21 0.70 -16.67 -5.15
N PRO A 22 0.39 -16.95 -6.44
CA PRO A 22 0.30 -18.33 -6.94
C PRO A 22 1.66 -19.03 -6.89
N LYS A 23 1.66 -20.29 -6.42
CA LYS A 23 2.84 -21.17 -6.44
C LYS A 23 3.34 -21.29 -7.88
N ASN A 24 4.65 -21.07 -8.11
CA ASN A 24 5.36 -20.91 -9.40
C ASN A 24 5.51 -19.49 -9.98
N ARG A 25 4.92 -18.42 -9.42
CA ARG A 25 5.18 -17.04 -9.90
C ARG A 25 5.62 -16.06 -8.81
N GLU A 26 6.15 -16.57 -7.70
CA GLU A 26 6.58 -15.79 -6.54
C GLU A 26 7.51 -14.63 -6.89
N ALA A 27 8.55 -14.87 -7.69
CA ALA A 27 9.52 -13.84 -8.07
C ALA A 27 8.91 -12.71 -8.93
N GLU A 28 7.95 -13.04 -9.82
CA GLU A 28 7.32 -12.05 -10.71
C GLU A 28 6.38 -11.13 -9.91
N TYR A 29 5.54 -11.70 -9.03
CA TYR A 29 4.64 -10.90 -8.20
C TYR A 29 5.39 -10.12 -7.11
N PHE A 30 6.44 -10.68 -6.50
CA PHE A 30 7.27 -9.93 -5.55
C PHE A 30 8.03 -8.78 -6.21
N SER A 31 8.55 -8.98 -7.42
CA SER A 31 9.22 -7.89 -8.15
C SER A 31 8.25 -6.76 -8.52
N LEU A 32 7.02 -7.08 -8.94
CA LEU A 32 5.97 -6.07 -9.17
C LEU A 32 5.56 -5.35 -7.88
N TYR A 33 5.48 -6.05 -6.74
CA TYR A 33 5.23 -5.44 -5.43
C TYR A 33 6.34 -4.47 -5.03
N GLU A 34 7.61 -4.87 -5.17
CA GLU A 34 8.75 -4.00 -4.82
C GLU A 34 8.83 -2.77 -5.74
N ILE A 35 8.55 -2.93 -7.04
CA ILE A 35 8.47 -1.81 -7.98
C ILE A 35 7.32 -0.87 -7.61
N SER A 36 6.17 -1.41 -7.22
CA SER A 36 5.02 -0.62 -6.80
C SER A 36 5.30 0.14 -5.50
N GLU A 37 5.93 -0.50 -4.51
CA GLU A 37 6.33 0.12 -3.24
C GLU A 37 7.29 1.30 -3.49
N ARG A 38 8.35 1.07 -4.27
CA ARG A 38 9.31 2.12 -4.65
C ARG A 38 8.69 3.20 -5.55
N GLY A 39 7.78 2.80 -6.43
CA GLY A 39 7.04 3.70 -7.31
C GLY A 39 6.09 4.62 -6.55
N THR A 40 5.57 4.17 -5.42
CA THR A 40 4.63 4.97 -4.61
C THR A 40 5.36 5.91 -3.65
N SER A 41 6.62 5.64 -3.31
CA SER A 41 7.36 6.40 -2.30
C SER A 41 7.65 7.85 -2.71
N TRP A 42 7.75 8.13 -4.02
CA TRP A 42 7.97 9.49 -4.54
C TRP A 42 6.67 10.24 -4.86
N LEU A 43 5.52 9.55 -4.93
CA LEU A 43 4.22 10.18 -5.21
C LEU A 43 3.80 11.14 -4.08
N GLY A 44 4.02 10.79 -2.82
CA GLY A 44 3.69 11.64 -1.67
C GLY A 44 4.37 13.02 -1.73
N PRO A 45 5.72 13.07 -1.85
CA PRO A 45 6.45 14.32 -2.03
C PRO A 45 6.02 15.10 -3.28
N VAL A 46 5.75 14.43 -4.40
CA VAL A 46 5.31 15.09 -5.63
C VAL A 46 3.94 15.74 -5.47
N VAL A 47 2.96 15.02 -4.91
CA VAL A 47 1.62 15.57 -4.64
C VAL A 47 1.70 16.74 -3.66
N PHE A 48 2.53 16.62 -2.61
CA PHE A 48 2.75 17.69 -1.65
C PHE A 48 3.38 18.93 -2.29
N ALA A 49 4.43 18.74 -3.11
CA ALA A 49 5.11 19.82 -3.81
C ALA A 49 4.20 20.52 -4.81
N LEU A 50 3.41 19.77 -5.59
CA LEU A 50 2.42 20.32 -6.51
C LEU A 50 1.34 21.11 -5.76
N ALA A 51 0.81 20.57 -4.66
CA ALA A 51 -0.17 21.29 -3.84
C ALA A 51 0.40 22.57 -3.24
N LEU A 52 1.67 22.56 -2.80
CA LEU A 52 2.37 23.75 -2.31
C LEU A 52 2.58 24.79 -3.41
N GLN A 53 3.01 24.36 -4.59
CA GLN A 53 3.33 25.25 -5.70
C GLN A 53 2.06 25.91 -6.29
N LEU A 54 0.94 25.19 -6.33
CA LEU A 54 -0.34 25.71 -6.79
C LEU A 54 -1.01 26.64 -5.78
N THR A 55 -0.90 26.35 -4.48
CA THR A 55 -1.67 27.09 -3.45
C THR A 55 -0.86 28.14 -2.70
N GLY A 56 0.48 28.10 -2.76
CA GLY A 56 1.39 29.00 -2.05
C GLY A 56 1.32 28.91 -0.51
N THR A 57 0.46 28.05 0.04
CA THR A 57 0.18 27.97 1.47
C THR A 57 0.35 26.54 1.98
N GLN A 58 1.25 26.34 2.94
CA GLN A 58 1.57 25.03 3.53
C GLN A 58 0.36 24.32 4.15
N ARG A 59 -0.63 25.07 4.66
CA ARG A 59 -1.87 24.50 5.22
C ARG A 59 -2.63 23.66 4.19
N VAL A 60 -2.71 24.12 2.95
CA VAL A 60 -3.46 23.40 1.91
C VAL A 60 -2.69 22.19 1.40
N SER A 61 -1.36 22.25 1.38
CA SER A 61 -0.50 21.09 1.07
C SER A 61 -0.70 19.93 2.05
N ILE A 62 -0.84 20.25 3.34
CA ILE A 62 -1.14 19.24 4.38
C ILE A 62 -2.52 18.64 4.16
N VAL A 63 -3.53 19.45 3.83
CA VAL A 63 -4.89 18.96 3.54
C VAL A 63 -4.89 18.03 2.32
N MET A 64 -4.15 18.35 1.26
CA MET A 64 -4.04 17.47 0.09
C MET A 64 -3.31 16.17 0.40
N LEU A 65 -2.30 16.21 1.26
CA LEU A 65 -1.65 14.99 1.74
C LEU A 65 -2.62 14.11 2.54
N ILE A 66 -3.45 14.71 3.41
CA ILE A 66 -4.50 13.98 4.13
C ILE A 66 -5.49 13.33 3.15
N ILE A 67 -5.95 14.07 2.14
CA ILE A 67 -6.84 13.53 1.10
C ILE A 67 -6.18 12.35 0.37
N PHE A 68 -4.90 12.47 0.02
CA PHE A 68 -4.14 11.37 -0.61
C PHE A 68 -4.12 10.11 0.27
N PHE A 69 -3.89 10.25 1.58
CA PHE A 69 -3.95 9.13 2.52
C PHE A 69 -5.36 8.53 2.63
N VAL A 70 -6.40 9.36 2.66
CA VAL A 70 -7.80 8.90 2.72
C VAL A 70 -8.17 8.10 1.47
N VAL A 71 -7.78 8.57 0.28
CA VAL A 71 -7.99 7.84 -0.98
C VAL A 71 -7.28 6.49 -0.95
N GLY A 72 -6.01 6.45 -0.50
CA GLY A 72 -5.27 5.20 -0.34
C GLY A 72 -5.94 4.23 0.65
N LEU A 73 -6.48 4.74 1.75
CA LEU A 73 -7.17 3.94 2.76
C LEU A 73 -8.50 3.38 2.24
N ILE A 74 -9.25 4.16 1.47
CA ILE A 74 -10.48 3.68 0.81
C ILE A 74 -10.16 2.59 -0.20
N LEU A 75 -9.12 2.76 -1.03
CA LEU A 75 -8.69 1.74 -1.97
C LEU A 75 -8.28 0.44 -1.26
N LEU A 76 -7.55 0.54 -0.16
CA LEU A 76 -7.20 -0.61 0.65
C LEU A 76 -8.44 -1.30 1.24
N ALA A 77 -9.41 -0.54 1.74
CA ALA A 77 -10.65 -1.06 2.28
C ALA A 77 -11.55 -1.74 1.22
N LEU A 78 -11.47 -1.28 -0.04
CA LEU A 78 -12.14 -1.90 -1.19
C LEU A 78 -11.42 -3.16 -1.71
N THR A 79 -10.17 -3.40 -1.29
CA THR A 79 -9.39 -4.53 -1.76
C THR A 79 -9.80 -5.80 -1.01
N ASP A 80 -10.45 -6.71 -1.73
CA ASP A 80 -10.98 -7.95 -1.17
C ASP A 80 -9.90 -9.04 -1.06
N VAL A 81 -9.15 -9.01 0.04
CA VAL A 81 -8.02 -9.93 0.30
C VAL A 81 -8.46 -11.40 0.21
N LYS A 82 -9.66 -11.73 0.69
CA LYS A 82 -10.20 -13.10 0.65
C LYS A 82 -10.40 -13.62 -0.77
N LYS A 83 -10.87 -12.76 -1.67
CA LYS A 83 -11.10 -13.11 -3.07
C LYS A 83 -9.77 -13.32 -3.79
N ALA A 84 -8.79 -12.46 -3.53
CA ALA A 84 -7.43 -12.57 -4.09
C ALA A 84 -6.73 -13.89 -3.68
N ILE A 85 -6.85 -14.32 -2.42
CA ILE A 85 -6.26 -15.60 -1.95
C ILE A 85 -6.94 -16.81 -2.64
N THR A 86 -8.27 -16.74 -2.81
CA THR A 86 -9.04 -17.83 -3.43
C THR A 86 -8.75 -17.94 -4.93
N GLU A 87 -8.66 -16.80 -5.64
CA GLU A 87 -8.31 -16.75 -7.07
C GLU A 87 -6.84 -17.16 -7.33
N ALA A 88 -5.94 -16.94 -6.37
CA ALA A 88 -4.56 -17.41 -6.44
C ALA A 88 -4.41 -18.94 -6.25
N GLY A 89 -5.49 -19.64 -5.87
CA GLY A 89 -5.48 -21.10 -5.66
C GLY A 89 -4.77 -21.54 -4.38
N ASN A 90 -4.57 -20.64 -3.41
CA ASN A 90 -3.99 -20.96 -2.10
C ASN A 90 -5.07 -21.34 -1.07
N GLU A 91 -4.72 -22.22 -0.14
CA GLU A 91 -5.61 -22.57 0.98
C GLU A 91 -5.85 -21.35 1.87
N LEU A 92 -7.11 -21.07 2.18
CA LEU A 92 -7.50 -19.99 3.08
C LEU A 92 -6.79 -20.18 4.42
N PRO A 93 -6.08 -19.16 4.96
CA PRO A 93 -5.41 -19.28 6.23
C PRO A 93 -6.47 -19.57 7.31
N ALA A 94 -6.27 -20.65 8.07
CA ALA A 94 -7.07 -20.92 9.26
C ALA A 94 -6.97 -19.71 10.18
N VAL A 95 -8.11 -19.05 10.42
CA VAL A 95 -8.21 -17.90 11.32
C VAL A 95 -7.69 -18.34 12.68
N VAL A 96 -6.53 -17.82 13.09
CA VAL A 96 -6.03 -17.91 14.46
C VAL A 96 -6.46 -16.65 15.20
#